data_AF-A0A4S8QCG4-F1
#
_entry.id   AF-A0A4S8QCG4-F1
#
_cell.length_a   1.000
_cell.length_b   1.000
_cell.length_c   1.000
_cell.angle_alpha   90.00
_cell.angle_beta   90.00
_cell.angle_gamma   90.00
#
_symmetry.space_group_name_H-M   'P 1'
#
loop_
_entity.id
_entity.type
_entity.pdbx_description
1 polymer ?
#
loop_
_entity_poly.entity_id
_entity_poly.type
_entity_poly.pdbx_seq_one_letter_code
_entity_poly.pdbx_strand_id
1 'polypeptide(L)'
;MQQLVRVFEDFVYDFDGGVDVPMEAAHALARGLDTPALVELAGLDRSQTRDIRDLIPVVAGQLGIFLPTREAVVSRRVKETSASYLAGSVGFVDSLSNVLWWFMRYFDDGSSRCCDSMLWLDLWLSSGELEDDWTYWYGSQEAAEVAFREHCSAVVEGRSCPTSDRRCLAIGTWNQARAAGYLSCPDGQRSPARVSSLFIPGFPDEAFDAGAADAVLLCERLLEYACLVLAHDRGTIRVGEAPVKGPGSSV
;
A
#
# COMPACT_ATOMS: atom_id res chain seq x y z
N MET A 1 20.89 -9.68 -17.93
CA MET A 1 19.53 -9.58 -18.49
C MET A 1 18.48 -9.31 -17.43
N GLN A 2 18.25 -10.22 -16.46
CA GLN A 2 17.21 -10.05 -15.43
C GLN A 2 17.28 -8.72 -14.64
N GLN A 3 18.50 -8.25 -14.30
CA GLN A 3 18.67 -6.96 -13.64
C GLN A 3 18.13 -5.79 -14.49
N LEU A 4 18.43 -5.77 -15.78
CA LEU A 4 17.94 -4.74 -16.70
C LEU A 4 16.41 -4.77 -16.82
N VAL A 5 15.83 -5.97 -16.85
CA VAL A 5 14.36 -6.13 -16.85
C VAL A 5 13.75 -5.53 -15.58
N ARG A 6 14.32 -5.82 -14.40
CA ARG A 6 13.85 -5.25 -13.13
C ARG A 6 13.94 -3.73 -13.13
N VAL A 7 15.07 -3.18 -13.60
CA VAL A 7 15.27 -1.73 -13.74
C VAL A 7 14.22 -1.09 -14.66
N PHE A 8 13.91 -1.73 -15.79
CA PHE A 8 12.86 -1.24 -16.69
C PHE A 8 11.49 -1.30 -16.05
N GLU A 9 11.13 -2.39 -15.39
CA GLU A 9 9.87 -2.52 -14.67
C GLU A 9 9.74 -1.44 -13.58
N ASP A 10 10.81 -1.25 -12.79
CA ASP A 10 10.81 -0.35 -11.66
C ASP A 10 10.71 1.13 -12.12
N PHE A 11 11.35 1.48 -13.24
CA PHE A 11 11.26 2.83 -13.83
C PHE A 11 9.95 3.07 -14.60
N VAL A 12 9.49 2.11 -15.39
CA VAL A 12 8.25 2.26 -16.20
C VAL A 12 7.02 2.38 -15.32
N TYR A 13 6.99 1.66 -14.19
CA TYR A 13 5.85 1.66 -13.26
C TYR A 13 6.05 2.57 -12.04
N ASP A 14 7.09 3.41 -12.03
CA ASP A 14 7.40 4.34 -10.95
C ASP A 14 7.46 3.66 -9.57
N PHE A 15 7.99 2.43 -9.53
CA PHE A 15 8.27 1.70 -8.30
C PHE A 15 9.50 2.26 -7.60
N ASP A 16 10.52 2.65 -8.36
CA ASP A 16 11.72 3.28 -7.81
C ASP A 16 12.20 4.42 -8.72
N GLY A 17 11.94 5.66 -8.29
CA GLY A 17 12.40 6.87 -8.99
C GLY A 17 13.89 7.16 -8.81
N GLY A 18 14.59 6.41 -7.97
CA GLY A 18 16.03 6.54 -7.74
C GLY A 18 16.90 5.72 -8.69
N VAL A 19 16.30 4.86 -9.53
CA VAL A 19 17.05 3.96 -10.42
C VAL A 19 17.75 4.75 -11.53
N ASP A 20 19.06 4.55 -11.66
CA ASP A 20 19.88 5.09 -12.74
C ASP A 20 19.81 4.17 -13.97
N VAL A 21 18.73 4.31 -14.75
CA VAL A 21 18.50 3.50 -15.97
C VAL A 21 19.66 3.62 -16.97
N PRO A 22 20.20 4.82 -17.28
CA PRO A 22 21.36 4.94 -18.16
C PRO A 22 22.59 4.16 -17.67
N MET A 23 22.91 4.23 -16.37
CA MET A 23 24.03 3.46 -15.80
C MET A 23 23.81 1.94 -15.96
N GLU A 24 22.59 1.46 -15.71
CA GLU A 24 22.28 0.04 -15.87
C GLU A 24 22.28 -0.43 -17.33
N ALA A 25 21.94 0.47 -18.26
CA ALA A 25 22.12 0.24 -19.69
C ALA A 25 23.61 0.16 -20.07
N ALA A 26 24.46 1.04 -19.53
CA ALA A 26 25.91 0.97 -19.71
C ALA A 26 26.50 -0.35 -19.16
N HIS A 27 26.05 -0.80 -17.99
CA HIS A 27 26.41 -2.11 -17.45
C HIS A 27 25.92 -3.26 -18.36
N ALA A 28 24.76 -3.13 -19.00
CA ALA A 28 24.25 -4.13 -19.94
C ALA A 28 25.11 -4.20 -21.21
N LEU A 29 25.53 -3.06 -21.76
CA LEU A 29 26.48 -2.98 -22.88
C LEU A 29 27.82 -3.64 -22.52
N ALA A 30 28.36 -3.36 -21.33
CA ALA A 30 29.60 -3.98 -20.84
C ALA A 30 29.52 -5.51 -20.71
N ARG A 31 28.30 -6.06 -20.56
CA ARG A 31 28.02 -7.51 -20.55
C ARG A 31 27.77 -8.09 -21.94
N GLY A 32 27.93 -7.29 -23.01
CA GLY A 32 27.79 -7.72 -24.41
C GLY A 32 26.36 -7.70 -24.96
N LEU A 33 25.40 -7.07 -24.27
CA LEU A 33 24.10 -6.80 -24.86
C LEU A 33 24.25 -5.56 -25.73
N ASP A 34 24.57 -5.71 -27.01
CA ASP A 34 24.84 -4.58 -27.90
C ASP A 34 23.69 -4.37 -28.88
N THR A 35 22.85 -3.36 -28.62
CA THR A 35 21.82 -2.92 -29.56
C THR A 35 21.83 -1.39 -29.68
N PRO A 36 21.46 -0.84 -30.85
CA PRO A 36 21.51 0.61 -31.07
C PRO A 36 20.71 1.42 -30.04
N ALA A 37 19.50 0.97 -29.67
CA ALA A 37 18.69 1.70 -28.70
C ALA A 37 19.26 1.61 -27.28
N LEU A 38 19.97 0.52 -26.93
CA LEU A 38 20.59 0.39 -25.62
C LEU A 38 21.83 1.30 -25.50
N VAL A 39 22.59 1.46 -26.59
CA VAL A 39 23.68 2.45 -26.68
C VAL A 39 23.15 3.86 -26.47
N GLU A 40 22.05 4.21 -27.14
CA GLU A 40 21.39 5.50 -26.96
C GLU A 40 20.91 5.69 -25.51
N LEU A 41 20.26 4.67 -24.93
CA LEU A 41 19.77 4.70 -23.55
C LEU A 41 20.89 4.92 -22.54
N ALA A 42 22.05 4.27 -22.74
CA ALA A 42 23.22 4.45 -21.90
C ALA A 42 23.87 5.83 -22.01
N GLY A 43 23.58 6.57 -23.09
CA GLY A 43 24.09 7.92 -23.33
C GLY A 43 23.23 9.05 -22.75
N LEU A 44 22.03 8.73 -22.25
CA LEU A 44 21.12 9.73 -21.66
C LEU A 44 21.58 10.14 -20.24
N ASP A 45 21.27 11.37 -19.86
CA ASP A 45 21.35 11.80 -18.46
C ASP A 45 20.13 11.31 -17.67
N ARG A 46 20.32 10.96 -16.39
CA ARG A 46 19.24 10.50 -15.50
C ARG A 46 18.06 11.48 -15.38
N SER A 47 18.28 12.77 -15.65
CA SER A 47 17.23 13.80 -15.64
C SER A 47 16.34 13.78 -16.88
N GLN A 48 16.74 13.08 -17.96
CA GLN A 48 15.96 12.94 -19.20
C GLN A 48 14.89 11.84 -19.07
N THR A 49 14.08 11.90 -18.02
CA THR A 49 13.13 10.83 -17.65
C THR A 49 12.13 10.50 -18.75
N ARG A 50 11.72 11.51 -19.54
CA ARG A 50 10.84 11.32 -20.69
C ARG A 50 11.51 10.52 -21.81
N ASP A 51 12.71 10.92 -22.22
CA ASP A 51 13.46 10.23 -23.29
C ASP A 51 13.79 8.79 -22.88
N ILE A 52 14.16 8.58 -21.61
CA ILE A 52 14.36 7.26 -21.02
C ILE A 52 13.08 6.42 -21.14
N ARG A 53 11.92 6.97 -20.75
CA ARG A 53 10.63 6.27 -20.80
C ARG A 53 10.22 5.91 -22.23
N ASP A 54 10.48 6.77 -23.19
CA ASP A 54 10.17 6.54 -24.61
C ASP A 54 11.09 5.47 -25.24
N LEU A 55 12.34 5.36 -24.77
CA LEU A 55 13.34 4.45 -25.33
C LEU A 55 13.29 3.03 -24.75
N ILE A 56 12.85 2.86 -23.49
CA ILE A 56 12.74 1.54 -22.85
C ILE A 56 11.94 0.51 -23.70
N PRO A 57 10.75 0.83 -24.25
CA PRO A 57 10.02 -0.11 -25.11
C PRO A 57 10.79 -0.51 -26.37
N VAL A 58 11.57 0.42 -26.95
CA VAL A 58 12.40 0.15 -28.14
C VAL A 58 13.53 -0.80 -27.79
N VAL A 59 14.22 -0.56 -26.68
CA VAL A 59 15.28 -1.45 -26.16
C VAL A 59 14.71 -2.84 -25.85
N ALA A 60 13.57 -2.90 -25.17
CA ALA A 60 12.89 -4.15 -24.86
C ALA A 60 12.56 -4.94 -26.14
N GLY A 61 12.03 -4.27 -27.17
CA GLY A 61 11.76 -4.87 -28.48
C GLY A 61 13.01 -5.42 -29.16
N GLN A 62 14.12 -4.67 -29.17
CA GLN A 62 15.39 -5.11 -29.77
C GLN A 62 16.02 -6.30 -29.04
N LEU A 63 15.88 -6.36 -27.72
CA LEU A 63 16.41 -7.45 -26.90
C LEU A 63 15.46 -8.65 -26.77
N GLY A 64 14.26 -8.59 -27.37
CA GLY A 64 13.24 -9.62 -27.23
C GLY A 64 12.68 -9.74 -25.80
N ILE A 65 12.76 -8.67 -25.02
CA ILE A 65 12.24 -8.58 -23.66
C ILE A 65 10.77 -8.22 -23.72
N PHE A 66 9.94 -9.02 -23.07
CA PHE A 66 8.54 -8.68 -22.80
C PHE A 66 8.45 -8.03 -21.42
N LEU A 67 7.92 -6.80 -21.35
CA LEU A 67 7.60 -6.13 -20.09
C LEU A 67 6.21 -6.59 -19.62
N PRO A 68 6.09 -7.33 -18.49
CA PRO A 68 4.80 -7.74 -17.96
C PRO A 68 3.99 -6.53 -17.53
N THR A 69 2.66 -6.67 -17.44
CA THR A 69 1.81 -5.62 -16.88
C THR A 69 2.21 -5.27 -15.45
N ARG A 70 1.92 -4.04 -15.01
CA ARG A 70 2.15 -3.58 -13.63
C ARG A 70 1.63 -4.58 -12.60
N GLU A 71 0.40 -5.05 -12.77
CA GLU A 71 -0.23 -6.08 -11.93
C GLU A 71 0.59 -7.38 -11.86
N ALA A 72 1.06 -7.87 -13.01
CA ALA A 72 1.87 -9.08 -13.06
C ALA A 72 3.23 -8.89 -12.35
N VAL A 73 3.85 -7.71 -12.48
CA VAL A 73 5.09 -7.38 -11.76
C VAL A 73 4.82 -7.34 -10.25
N VAL A 74 3.81 -6.61 -9.80
CA VAL A 74 3.47 -6.52 -8.36
C VAL A 74 3.17 -7.90 -7.79
N SER A 75 2.32 -8.69 -8.44
CA SER A 75 1.97 -10.05 -8.03
C SER A 75 3.22 -10.93 -7.89
N ARG A 76 4.14 -10.86 -8.86
CA ARG A 76 5.43 -11.56 -8.80
C ARG A 76 6.29 -11.09 -7.61
N ARG A 77 6.39 -9.77 -7.37
CA ARG A 77 7.20 -9.22 -6.26
C ARG A 77 6.65 -9.58 -4.88
N VAL A 78 5.32 -9.55 -4.72
CA VAL A 78 4.65 -10.00 -3.49
C VAL A 78 4.90 -11.49 -3.28
N LYS A 79 4.83 -12.30 -4.33
CA LYS A 79 5.14 -13.74 -4.28
C LYS A 79 6.60 -14.03 -3.93
N GLU A 80 7.55 -13.33 -4.54
CA GLU A 80 8.99 -13.45 -4.24
C GLU A 80 9.30 -13.08 -2.79
N THR A 81 8.71 -11.98 -2.29
CA THR A 81 8.88 -11.52 -0.90
C THR A 81 8.27 -12.53 0.07
N SER A 82 7.06 -13.01 -0.21
CA SER A 82 6.37 -14.03 0.59
C SER A 82 7.16 -15.34 0.65
N ALA A 83 7.71 -15.80 -0.48
CA ALA A 83 8.54 -17.00 -0.54
C ALA A 83 9.83 -16.83 0.29
N SER A 84 10.46 -15.65 0.24
CA SER A 84 11.66 -15.33 1.01
C SER A 84 11.39 -15.36 2.51
N TYR A 85 10.27 -14.75 2.94
CA TYR A 85 9.81 -14.82 4.32
C TYR A 85 9.57 -16.26 4.81
N LEU A 86 8.85 -17.07 4.03
CA LEU A 86 8.57 -18.47 4.38
C LEU A 86 9.84 -19.33 4.42
N ALA A 87 10.84 -19.01 3.59
CA ALA A 87 12.16 -19.62 3.63
C ALA A 87 13.03 -19.15 4.82
N GLY A 88 12.57 -18.15 5.58
CA GLY A 88 13.31 -17.57 6.70
C GLY A 88 14.51 -16.70 6.29
N SER A 89 14.58 -16.28 5.02
CA SER A 89 15.69 -15.43 4.53
C SER A 89 15.50 -13.95 4.86
N VAL A 90 14.27 -13.55 5.20
CA VAL A 90 13.90 -12.18 5.58
C VAL A 90 13.01 -12.24 6.82
N GLY A 91 13.19 -11.28 7.75
CA GLY A 91 12.40 -11.19 8.97
C GLY A 91 10.93 -10.83 8.72
N PHE A 92 10.08 -11.05 9.73
CA PHE A 92 8.64 -10.77 9.65
C PHE A 92 8.35 -9.30 9.30
N VAL A 93 8.88 -8.35 10.08
CA VAL A 93 8.60 -6.92 9.91
C VAL A 93 9.05 -6.39 8.55
N ASP A 94 10.26 -6.75 8.12
CA ASP A 94 10.79 -6.36 6.81
C ASP A 94 9.95 -6.93 5.66
N SER A 95 9.57 -8.21 5.77
CA SER A 95 8.75 -8.87 4.76
C SER A 95 7.34 -8.28 4.70
N LEU A 96 6.74 -8.01 5.85
CA LEU A 96 5.42 -7.38 5.94
C LEU A 96 5.45 -5.98 5.33
N SER A 97 6.43 -5.15 5.71
CA SER A 97 6.61 -3.81 5.16
C SER A 97 6.76 -3.84 3.64
N ASN A 98 7.55 -4.77 3.11
CA ASN A 98 7.74 -4.93 1.67
C ASN A 98 6.44 -5.36 0.96
N VAL A 99 5.74 -6.36 1.49
CA VAL A 99 4.45 -6.81 0.91
C VAL A 99 3.42 -5.69 0.96
N LEU A 100 3.33 -4.94 2.05
CA LEU A 100 2.44 -3.79 2.21
C LEU A 100 2.78 -2.67 1.23
N TRP A 101 4.07 -2.38 1.05
CA TRP A 101 4.50 -1.37 0.09
C TRP A 101 4.06 -1.73 -1.34
N TRP A 102 4.25 -2.99 -1.76
CA TRP A 102 3.77 -3.48 -3.06
C TRP A 102 2.24 -3.47 -3.15
N PHE A 103 1.56 -3.81 -2.06
CA PHE A 103 0.11 -3.83 -1.98
C PHE A 103 -0.51 -2.44 -2.17
N MET A 104 0.02 -1.42 -1.48
CA MET A 104 -0.50 -0.05 -1.58
C MET A 104 -0.39 0.50 -3.01
N ARG A 105 0.70 0.16 -3.72
CA ARG A 105 0.88 0.54 -5.13
C ARG A 105 -0.08 -0.16 -6.09
N TYR A 106 -0.69 -1.27 -5.71
CA TYR A 106 -1.73 -1.95 -6.50
C TYR A 106 -3.12 -1.38 -6.23
N PHE A 107 -3.36 -0.86 -5.02
CA PHE A 107 -4.68 -0.36 -4.61
C PHE A 107 -5.10 0.90 -5.38
N ASP A 108 -4.15 1.76 -5.74
CA ASP A 108 -4.41 3.00 -6.49
C ASP A 108 -5.06 2.78 -7.87
N ASP A 109 -4.94 1.58 -8.44
CA ASP A 109 -5.48 1.26 -9.77
C ASP A 109 -6.94 0.76 -9.73
N GLY A 110 -7.59 0.76 -8.56
CA GLY A 110 -9.00 0.38 -8.40
C GLY A 110 -9.27 -1.13 -8.44
N SER A 111 -8.23 -1.96 -8.51
CA SER A 111 -8.32 -3.42 -8.42
C SER A 111 -8.48 -3.87 -6.95
N SER A 112 -9.66 -3.64 -6.38
CA SER A 112 -9.99 -3.92 -4.97
C SER A 112 -10.24 -5.41 -4.69
N ARG A 113 -9.34 -6.32 -5.10
CA ARG A 113 -9.44 -7.75 -4.73
C ARG A 113 -8.59 -8.12 -3.51
N CYS A 114 -8.04 -7.14 -2.81
CA CYS A 114 -7.21 -7.47 -1.68
C CYS A 114 -8.01 -7.72 -0.41
N CYS A 115 -7.35 -8.50 0.42
CA CYS A 115 -7.76 -9.06 1.68
C CYS A 115 -7.64 -7.99 2.75
N ASP A 116 -8.74 -7.62 3.40
CA ASP A 116 -8.76 -6.65 4.51
C ASP A 116 -7.68 -6.94 5.57
N SER A 117 -7.25 -8.20 5.71
CA SER A 117 -6.16 -8.59 6.61
C SER A 117 -4.84 -7.87 6.34
N MET A 118 -4.53 -7.50 5.10
CA MET A 118 -3.31 -6.73 4.82
C MET A 118 -3.44 -5.31 5.34
N LEU A 119 -4.61 -4.68 5.21
CA LEU A 119 -4.85 -3.37 5.81
C LEU A 119 -4.75 -3.44 7.35
N TRP A 120 -5.27 -4.50 7.96
CA TRP A 120 -5.14 -4.70 9.41
C TRP A 120 -3.70 -4.91 9.84
N LEU A 121 -2.89 -5.63 9.07
CA LEU A 121 -1.47 -5.79 9.34
C LEU A 121 -0.69 -4.47 9.16
N ASP A 122 -1.07 -3.62 8.21
CA ASP A 122 -0.50 -2.27 8.04
C ASP A 122 -0.79 -1.37 9.25
N LEU A 123 -2.05 -1.36 9.69
CA LEU A 123 -2.47 -0.61 10.87
C LEU A 123 -1.78 -1.12 12.13
N TRP A 124 -1.65 -2.45 12.27
CA TRP A 124 -0.91 -3.06 13.38
C TRP A 124 0.59 -2.70 13.34
N LEU A 125 1.21 -2.74 12.17
CA LEU A 125 2.62 -2.39 12.02
C LEU A 125 2.87 -0.90 12.31
N SER A 126 1.96 -0.03 11.89
CA SER A 126 2.05 1.42 12.07
C SER A 126 1.69 1.89 13.48
N SER A 127 0.94 1.10 14.25
CA SER A 127 0.52 1.49 15.60
C SER A 127 1.66 1.46 16.61
N GLY A 128 2.74 0.73 16.31
CA GLY A 128 4.14 0.92 16.71
C GLY A 128 4.52 0.95 18.19
N GLU A 129 3.67 1.47 19.07
CA GLU A 129 3.97 1.81 20.48
C GLU A 129 2.77 2.49 21.19
N LEU A 130 1.61 2.67 20.54
CA LEU A 130 0.44 3.30 21.17
C LEU A 130 -0.15 2.35 22.23
N GLU A 131 0.19 2.65 23.49
CA GLU A 131 -0.18 1.95 24.72
C GLU A 131 -1.62 1.40 24.73
N ASP A 132 -1.70 0.14 25.15
CA ASP A 132 -2.83 -0.67 25.62
C ASP A 132 -4.07 -0.92 24.73
N ASP A 133 -4.46 -0.03 23.82
CA ASP A 133 -5.79 -0.14 23.16
C ASP A 133 -5.77 -0.79 21.76
N TRP A 134 -4.64 -0.76 21.06
CA TRP A 134 -4.53 -1.28 19.67
C TRP A 134 -4.09 -2.74 19.57
N THR A 135 -3.93 -3.42 20.71
CA THR A 135 -3.80 -4.89 20.78
C THR A 135 -5.05 -5.62 20.26
N TYR A 136 -6.16 -4.92 20.02
CA TYR A 136 -7.46 -5.49 19.70
C TYR A 136 -7.50 -6.41 18.45
N TRP A 137 -6.65 -6.19 17.44
CA TRP A 137 -6.77 -6.92 16.17
C TRP A 137 -6.05 -8.26 16.13
N TYR A 138 -4.81 -8.31 16.62
CA TYR A 138 -4.01 -9.53 16.65
C TYR A 138 -3.66 -9.98 18.07
N GLY A 139 -3.77 -9.14 19.09
CA GLY A 139 -3.46 -9.48 20.48
C GLY A 139 -1.97 -9.54 20.80
N SER A 140 -1.14 -9.99 19.87
CA SER A 140 0.32 -10.03 20.01
C SER A 140 1.04 -10.01 18.65
N GLN A 141 2.36 -9.82 18.67
CA GLN A 141 3.21 -9.94 17.49
C GLN A 141 3.16 -11.36 16.89
N GLU A 142 3.16 -12.40 17.73
CA GLU A 142 3.12 -13.80 17.28
C GLU A 142 1.85 -14.08 16.50
N ALA A 143 0.70 -13.56 16.95
CA ALA A 143 -0.56 -13.73 16.25
C ALA A 143 -0.63 -12.96 14.93
N ALA A 144 -0.05 -11.75 14.87
CA ALA A 144 0.11 -11.00 13.62
C ALA A 144 1.02 -11.75 12.64
N GLU A 145 2.13 -12.32 13.13
CA GLU A 145 3.07 -13.09 12.34
C GLU A 145 2.42 -14.39 11.79
N VAL A 146 1.62 -15.08 12.60
CA VAL A 146 0.85 -16.26 12.17
C VAL A 146 -0.10 -15.87 11.03
N ALA A 147 -0.87 -14.80 11.18
CA ALA A 147 -1.78 -14.33 10.14
C ALA A 147 -1.04 -13.93 8.85
N PHE A 148 0.09 -13.24 8.96
CA PHE A 148 0.94 -12.89 7.82
C PHE A 148 1.53 -14.14 7.15
N ARG A 149 1.96 -15.14 7.93
CA ARG A 149 2.47 -16.43 7.43
C ARG A 149 1.41 -17.21 6.65
N GLU A 150 0.17 -17.22 7.13
CA GLU A 150 -0.95 -17.81 6.39
C GLU A 150 -1.19 -17.07 5.06
N HIS A 151 -1.13 -15.74 5.07
CA HIS A 151 -1.25 -14.93 3.86
C HIS A 151 -0.13 -15.25 2.84
N CYS A 152 1.13 -15.20 3.27
CA CYS A 152 2.28 -15.51 2.41
C CYS A 152 2.18 -16.93 1.82
N SER A 153 1.73 -17.91 2.61
CA SER A 153 1.54 -19.28 2.14
C SER A 153 0.50 -19.35 1.03
N ALA A 154 -0.65 -18.69 1.21
CA ALA A 154 -1.69 -18.63 0.19
C ALA A 154 -1.21 -17.96 -1.10
N VAL A 155 -0.47 -16.84 -1.01
CA VAL A 155 0.11 -16.15 -2.18
C VAL A 155 1.06 -17.06 -2.96
N VAL A 156 1.98 -17.75 -2.27
CA VAL A 156 2.97 -18.62 -2.92
C VAL A 156 2.29 -19.78 -3.64
N GLU A 157 1.25 -20.35 -3.04
CA GLU A 157 0.45 -21.43 -3.60
C GLU A 157 -0.56 -20.96 -4.67
N GLY A 158 -0.71 -19.65 -4.86
CA GLY A 158 -1.69 -19.09 -5.79
C GLY A 158 -3.15 -19.28 -5.33
N ARG A 159 -3.37 -19.49 -4.03
CA ARG A 159 -4.71 -19.55 -3.43
C ARG A 159 -5.23 -18.14 -3.17
N SER A 160 -6.56 -18.00 -3.14
CA SER A 160 -7.19 -16.79 -2.59
C SER A 160 -6.80 -16.61 -1.12
N CYS A 161 -6.65 -15.36 -0.69
CA CYS A 161 -6.31 -15.03 0.69
C CYS A 161 -7.28 -15.71 1.67
N PRO A 162 -6.79 -16.49 2.67
CA PRO A 162 -7.63 -17.30 3.54
C PRO A 162 -8.55 -16.45 4.43
N THR A 163 -8.17 -15.20 4.70
CA THR A 163 -8.93 -14.28 5.53
C THR A 163 -10.19 -13.73 4.87
N SER A 164 -10.44 -13.98 3.57
CA SER A 164 -11.66 -13.55 2.88
C SER A 164 -12.95 -14.20 3.43
N ASP A 165 -12.86 -15.24 4.27
CA ASP A 165 -13.99 -16.15 4.44
C ASP A 165 -15.03 -15.75 5.49
N ARG A 166 -14.75 -14.97 6.57
CA ARG A 166 -15.82 -14.59 7.54
C ARG A 166 -15.73 -13.25 8.29
N ARG A 167 -14.58 -12.55 8.35
CA ARG A 167 -14.45 -11.28 9.08
C ARG A 167 -14.25 -10.03 8.19
N CYS A 168 -14.10 -10.22 6.88
CA CYS A 168 -13.87 -9.16 5.88
C CYS A 168 -15.17 -8.50 5.34
N LEU A 169 -16.34 -8.87 5.85
CA LEU A 169 -17.60 -8.29 5.38
C LEU A 169 -17.75 -6.80 5.76
N ALA A 170 -17.07 -6.35 6.82
CA ALA A 170 -17.23 -4.99 7.34
C ALA A 170 -16.61 -3.89 6.45
N ILE A 171 -15.49 -4.15 5.77
CA ILE A 171 -14.87 -3.15 4.86
C ILE A 171 -15.44 -3.25 3.45
N GLY A 172 -15.82 -4.46 3.00
CA GLY A 172 -16.60 -4.63 1.78
C GLY A 172 -17.91 -3.82 1.82
N THR A 173 -18.60 -3.84 2.96
CA THR A 173 -19.78 -2.98 3.20
C THR A 173 -19.41 -1.50 3.31
N TRP A 174 -18.27 -1.13 3.89
CA TRP A 174 -17.80 0.26 3.97
C TRP A 174 -17.48 0.85 2.59
N ASN A 175 -16.75 0.15 1.73
CA ASN A 175 -16.44 0.59 0.37
C ASN A 175 -17.70 0.64 -0.52
N GLN A 176 -18.64 -0.30 -0.34
CA GLN A 176 -19.94 -0.25 -1.01
C GLN A 176 -20.78 0.94 -0.51
N ALA A 177 -20.77 1.24 0.80
CA ALA A 177 -21.43 2.41 1.36
C ALA A 177 -20.83 3.73 0.84
N ARG A 178 -19.50 3.79 0.69
CA ARG A 178 -18.80 4.92 0.05
C ARG A 178 -19.20 5.08 -1.41
N ALA A 179 -19.13 4.01 -2.20
CA ALA A 179 -19.47 4.03 -3.62
C ALA A 179 -20.95 4.36 -3.89
N ALA A 180 -21.84 3.95 -2.98
CA ALA A 180 -23.27 4.29 -3.03
C ALA A 180 -23.60 5.69 -2.47
N GLY A 181 -22.60 6.47 -2.06
CA GLY A 181 -22.77 7.85 -1.60
C GLY A 181 -23.30 8.01 -0.17
N TYR A 182 -23.40 6.93 0.61
CA TYR A 182 -23.84 7.01 2.02
C TYR A 182 -22.85 7.72 2.93
N LEU A 183 -21.59 7.87 2.49
CA LEU A 183 -20.53 8.57 3.24
C LEU A 183 -20.21 9.97 2.68
N SER A 184 -20.95 10.44 1.68
CA SER A 184 -20.81 11.80 1.16
C SER A 184 -21.67 12.75 2.00
N CYS A 185 -21.02 13.61 2.79
CA CYS A 185 -21.69 14.68 3.52
C CYS A 185 -21.94 15.86 2.55
N PRO A 186 -23.19 16.23 2.22
CA PRO A 186 -23.42 17.27 1.20
C PRO A 186 -22.97 18.67 1.63
N ASP A 187 -22.85 18.96 2.93
CA ASP A 187 -22.83 20.34 3.42
C ASP A 187 -21.71 20.70 4.42
N GLY A 188 -20.66 19.88 4.54
CA GLY A 188 -19.47 20.26 5.34
C GLY A 188 -19.70 20.48 6.84
N GLN A 189 -20.86 20.12 7.40
CA GLN A 189 -21.12 20.14 8.83
C GLN A 189 -20.93 18.76 9.44
N ARG A 190 -20.06 18.69 10.46
CA ARG A 190 -19.91 17.51 11.31
C ARG A 190 -21.23 17.28 12.06
N SER A 191 -21.94 16.20 11.74
CA SER A 191 -23.02 15.70 12.57
C SER A 191 -22.82 14.20 12.83
N PRO A 192 -22.62 13.78 14.09
CA PRO A 192 -22.41 12.36 14.45
C PRO A 192 -23.71 11.52 14.43
N ALA A 193 -24.85 12.08 14.03
CA ALA A 193 -26.17 11.49 14.30
C ALA A 193 -26.72 10.52 13.23
N ARG A 194 -25.94 10.04 12.24
CA ARG A 194 -26.46 9.19 11.15
C ARG A 194 -25.68 7.90 10.84
N VAL A 195 -24.79 7.47 11.74
CA VAL A 195 -24.09 6.17 11.58
C VAL A 195 -24.90 4.99 12.18
N SER A 196 -25.92 5.28 12.98
CA SER A 196 -26.73 4.31 13.75
C SER A 196 -27.62 3.37 12.93
N SER A 197 -27.59 3.43 11.59
CA SER A 197 -28.37 2.53 10.72
C SER A 197 -27.52 1.68 9.76
N LEU A 198 -26.21 1.61 9.97
CA LEU A 198 -25.37 0.71 9.18
C LEU A 198 -25.53 -0.73 9.70
N PHE A 199 -26.43 -1.49 9.09
CA PHE A 199 -26.58 -2.92 9.37
C PHE A 199 -25.36 -3.67 8.79
N ILE A 200 -24.55 -4.28 9.66
CA ILE A 200 -23.45 -5.17 9.27
C ILE A 200 -23.94 -6.61 9.38
N PRO A 201 -24.21 -7.33 8.27
CA PRO A 201 -24.68 -8.70 8.32
C PRO A 201 -23.63 -9.62 8.98
N GLY A 202 -23.99 -10.29 10.07
CA GLY A 202 -23.14 -11.27 10.76
C GLY A 202 -22.72 -10.91 12.20
N PHE A 203 -23.10 -9.74 12.70
CA PHE A 203 -22.97 -9.39 14.12
C PHE A 203 -24.23 -9.83 14.90
N PRO A 204 -24.11 -10.58 16.01
CA PRO A 204 -25.27 -10.89 16.85
C PRO A 204 -25.80 -9.61 17.53
N ASP A 205 -27.12 -9.42 17.54
CA ASP A 205 -27.81 -8.22 18.07
C ASP A 205 -27.44 -7.90 19.54
N GLU A 206 -26.96 -8.90 20.30
CA GLU A 206 -26.58 -8.75 21.71
C GLU A 206 -25.20 -8.08 21.91
N ALA A 207 -24.38 -7.93 20.86
CA ALA A 207 -23.09 -7.25 20.91
C ALA A 207 -23.18 -5.73 20.64
N PHE A 208 -24.37 -5.21 20.34
CA PHE A 208 -24.57 -3.84 19.84
C PHE A 208 -24.47 -2.77 20.94
N ASP A 209 -24.73 -3.09 22.20
CA ASP A 209 -24.79 -2.09 23.29
C ASP A 209 -23.43 -1.70 23.89
N ALA A 210 -22.39 -2.53 23.70
CA ALA A 210 -21.03 -2.21 24.16
C ALA A 210 -20.06 -1.91 23.01
N GLY A 211 -20.26 -2.49 21.81
CA GLY A 211 -19.35 -2.34 20.67
C GLY A 211 -19.66 -1.19 19.72
N ALA A 212 -20.82 -0.53 19.82
CA ALA A 212 -21.21 0.55 18.91
C ALA A 212 -20.38 1.83 19.10
N ALA A 213 -19.96 2.14 20.34
CA ALA A 213 -19.07 3.26 20.60
C ALA A 213 -17.69 3.03 19.95
N ASP A 214 -17.16 1.82 20.07
CA ASP A 214 -15.85 1.44 19.50
C ASP A 214 -15.88 1.34 17.97
N ALA A 215 -16.98 0.86 17.39
CA ALA A 215 -17.17 0.81 15.95
C ALA A 215 -17.32 2.22 15.32
N VAL A 216 -17.97 3.15 16.03
CA VAL A 216 -18.04 4.57 15.62
C VAL A 216 -16.67 5.23 15.76
N LEU A 217 -15.95 4.99 16.85
CA LEU A 217 -14.57 5.47 17.04
C LEU A 217 -13.64 4.92 15.96
N LEU A 218 -13.80 3.66 15.58
CA LEU A 218 -13.06 3.01 14.51
C LEU A 218 -13.37 3.65 13.15
N CYS A 219 -14.65 3.93 12.86
CA CYS A 219 -15.02 4.63 11.64
C CYS A 219 -14.47 6.05 11.60
N GLU A 220 -14.53 6.80 12.71
CA GLU A 220 -13.99 8.15 12.82
C GLU A 220 -12.46 8.15 12.69
N ARG A 221 -11.76 7.19 13.29
CA ARG A 221 -10.29 7.10 13.18
C ARG A 221 -9.82 6.58 11.83
N LEU A 222 -10.55 5.66 11.19
CA LEU A 222 -10.28 5.26 9.80
C LEU A 222 -10.53 6.42 8.84
N LEU A 223 -11.52 7.28 9.13
CA LEU A 223 -11.75 8.53 8.39
C LEU A 223 -10.62 9.53 8.64
N GLU A 224 -10.14 9.69 9.88
CA GLU A 224 -9.00 10.57 10.19
C GLU A 224 -7.71 10.08 9.53
N TYR A 225 -7.42 8.78 9.59
CA TYR A 225 -6.26 8.18 8.94
C TYR A 225 -6.34 8.32 7.41
N ALA A 226 -7.49 8.02 6.81
CA ALA A 226 -7.71 8.23 5.39
C ALA A 226 -7.54 9.70 4.99
N CYS A 227 -8.01 10.64 5.83
CA CYS A 227 -7.80 12.08 5.61
C CYS A 227 -6.32 12.48 5.72
N LEU A 228 -5.58 11.92 6.67
CA LEU A 228 -4.15 12.20 6.87
C LEU A 228 -3.30 11.68 5.72
N VAL A 229 -3.55 10.44 5.27
CA VAL A 229 -2.87 9.85 4.11
C VAL A 229 -3.14 10.68 2.84
N LEU A 230 -4.39 11.08 2.62
CA LEU A 230 -4.77 11.93 1.47
C LEU A 230 -4.23 13.37 1.57
N ALA A 231 -4.05 13.92 2.77
CA ALA A 231 -3.53 15.27 2.98
C ALA A 231 -2.00 15.35 2.85
N HIS A 232 -1.29 14.27 3.20
CA HIS A 232 0.15 14.12 3.01
C HIS A 232 0.49 14.05 1.51
N ASP A 233 -0.28 13.29 0.74
CA ASP A 233 -0.06 13.08 -0.70
C ASP A 233 -0.31 14.33 -1.55
N ARG A 234 -1.16 15.26 -1.08
CA ARG A 234 -1.43 16.55 -1.75
C ARG A 234 -0.51 17.69 -1.35
N GLY A 235 0.51 17.44 -0.50
CA GLY A 235 1.44 18.48 -0.04
C GLY A 235 0.78 19.61 0.77
N THR A 236 -0.42 19.37 1.32
CA THR A 236 -1.30 20.43 1.88
C THR A 236 -1.14 20.71 3.37
N ILE A 237 -0.23 20.03 4.08
CA ILE A 237 -0.03 20.31 5.52
C ILE A 237 1.15 21.28 5.69
N ARG A 238 0.85 22.57 5.89
CA ARG A 238 1.71 23.47 6.66
C ARG A 238 1.24 23.42 8.12
N VAL A 239 2.06 22.83 8.99
CA VAL A 239 1.85 22.89 10.44
C VAL A 239 2.05 24.35 10.86
N GLY A 240 0.97 25.06 11.13
CA GLY A 240 1.03 26.40 11.70
C GLY A 240 1.38 26.30 13.18
N GLU A 241 2.52 26.86 13.57
CA GLU A 241 2.88 27.05 14.98
C GLU A 241 1.79 27.89 15.68
N ALA A 242 1.33 27.40 16.83
CA ALA A 242 0.36 28.11 17.66
C ALA A 242 0.96 29.45 18.16
N PRO A 243 0.18 30.55 18.18
CA PRO A 243 0.69 31.83 18.65
C PRO A 243 1.00 31.75 20.15
N VAL A 244 2.26 31.99 20.49
CA VAL A 244 2.73 32.15 21.87
C VAL A 244 2.03 33.39 22.46
N LYS A 245 1.15 33.18 23.45
CA LYS A 245 0.60 34.26 24.27
C LYS A 245 1.73 34.86 25.13
N GLY A 246 2.14 36.08 24.82
CA GLY A 246 3.05 36.86 25.65
C GLY A 246 2.43 37.21 27.02
N PRO A 247 3.25 37.36 28.07
CA PRO A 247 2.77 37.67 29.40
C PRO A 247 2.22 39.09 29.47
N GLY A 248 1.10 39.24 30.17
CA GLY A 248 0.36 40.49 30.29
C GLY A 248 1.17 41.62 30.90
N SER A 249 1.05 42.80 30.29
CA SER A 249 1.42 44.08 30.86
C SER A 249 0.17 44.74 31.45
N SER A 250 0.19 44.90 32.77
CA SER A 250 -0.72 45.71 33.58
C SER A 250 -0.56 47.21 33.28
N VAL A 251 -1.69 47.90 33.08
CA VAL A 251 -1.95 49.28 33.53
C VAL A 251 -3.41 49.34 33.97
#